data_AF-A0A292ZIE3-F1
#
_entry.id   AF-A0A292ZIE3-F1
#
_cell.length_a   1.000
_cell.length_b   1.000
_cell.length_c   1.000
_cell.angle_alpha   90.00
_cell.angle_beta   90.00
_cell.angle_gamma   90.00
#
_symmetry.space_group_name_H-M   'P 1'
#
loop_
_entity.id
_entity.type
_entity.pdbx_description
1 polymer ?
#
loop_
_entity_poly.entity_id
_entity_poly.type
_entity_poly.pdbx_seq_one_letter_code
_entity_poly.pdbx_strand_id
1 'polypeptide(L)'
;MRLLPMKPSVVNIPPPPYVPDLPPSDGAADIQPFPDEVTRYMVDRDSCDHFRGEEAYDPERLAYLQDNIAALCTGTDARLALLRHRYAHVPAVISALSGYDDRIEGNASQ
;
A
#
# COMPACT_ATOMS: atom_id res chain seq x y z
N MET A 1 -27.46 -14.71 -46.79
CA MET A 1 -26.85 -13.39 -46.55
C MET A 1 -25.39 -13.43 -46.98
N ARG A 2 -24.94 -12.53 -47.87
CA ARG A 2 -23.52 -12.39 -48.24
C ARG A 2 -22.83 -11.45 -47.24
N LEU A 3 -21.74 -11.88 -46.62
CA LEU A 3 -20.85 -11.04 -45.80
C LEU A 3 -19.93 -10.24 -46.73
N LEU A 4 -19.92 -8.91 -46.59
CA LEU A 4 -18.96 -8.03 -47.27
C LEU A 4 -17.66 -7.94 -46.45
N PRO A 5 -16.48 -7.92 -47.08
CA PRO A 5 -15.22 -7.79 -46.36
C PRO A 5 -15.03 -6.35 -45.86
N MET A 6 -15.02 -6.14 -44.54
CA MET A 6 -14.60 -4.88 -43.93
C MET A 6 -13.08 -4.74 -44.07
N LYS A 7 -12.64 -3.64 -44.71
CA LYS A 7 -11.22 -3.28 -44.75
C LYS A 7 -10.83 -2.62 -43.41
N PRO A 8 -9.71 -2.99 -42.79
CA PRO A 8 -9.22 -2.26 -41.62
C PRO A 8 -8.72 -0.89 -42.08
N SER A 9 -9.37 0.16 -41.61
CA SER A 9 -8.91 1.53 -41.81
C SER A 9 -7.87 1.82 -40.74
N VAL A 10 -6.58 1.72 -41.08
CA VAL A 10 -5.51 2.15 -40.18
C VAL A 10 -5.47 3.68 -40.22
N VAL A 11 -6.02 4.31 -39.19
CA VAL A 11 -5.87 5.75 -38.98
C VAL A 11 -4.45 6.00 -38.49
N ASN A 12 -3.66 6.72 -39.29
CA ASN A 12 -2.31 7.12 -38.90
C ASN A 12 -2.40 8.38 -38.03
N ILE A 13 -2.44 8.20 -36.71
CA ILE A 13 -2.53 9.29 -35.73
C ILE A 13 -1.08 9.67 -35.34
N PRO A 14 -0.62 10.91 -35.58
CA PRO A 14 0.69 11.34 -35.12
C PRO A 14 0.72 11.36 -33.57
N PRO A 15 1.85 10.98 -32.94
CA PRO A 15 1.95 11.03 -31.49
C PRO A 15 1.77 12.48 -31.01
N PRO A 16 1.06 12.70 -29.88
CA PRO A 16 0.84 14.05 -29.38
C PRO A 16 2.19 14.71 -29.02
N PRO A 17 2.35 16.02 -29.25
CA PRO A 17 3.51 16.75 -28.77
C PRO A 17 3.53 16.67 -27.23
N TYR A 18 4.67 16.24 -26.68
CA TYR A 18 4.85 15.94 -25.26
C TYR A 18 4.77 17.19 -24.39
N VAL A 19 3.65 17.32 -23.66
CA VAL A 19 3.52 17.88 -22.30
C VAL A 19 2.20 17.30 -21.73
N PRO A 20 2.19 16.62 -20.57
CA PRO A 20 0.92 16.41 -19.88
C PRO A 20 0.43 17.77 -19.36
N ASP A 21 -0.52 18.38 -20.08
CA ASP A 21 -1.33 19.51 -19.59
C ASP A 21 -2.28 18.97 -18.50
N LEU A 22 -1.71 18.72 -17.32
CA LEU A 22 -2.48 18.39 -16.12
C LEU A 22 -2.98 19.71 -15.52
N PRO A 23 -4.30 19.97 -15.47
CA PRO A 23 -4.81 21.12 -14.74
C PRO A 23 -4.46 20.97 -13.25
N PRO A 24 -4.32 22.08 -12.49
CA PRO A 24 -4.26 21.98 -11.04
C PRO A 24 -5.54 21.26 -10.56
N SER A 25 -5.38 20.22 -9.76
CA SER A 25 -6.50 19.56 -9.11
C SER A 25 -7.04 20.50 -8.02
N ASP A 26 -7.85 21.48 -8.41
CA ASP A 26 -8.52 22.45 -7.53
C ASP A 26 -9.63 21.82 -6.65
N GLY A 27 -9.50 20.53 -6.32
CA GLY A 27 -10.54 19.76 -5.64
C GLY A 27 -10.08 18.53 -4.85
N ALA A 28 -8.78 18.25 -4.77
CA ALA A 28 -8.29 17.26 -3.80
C ALA A 28 -8.10 17.93 -2.43
N ALA A 29 -9.17 18.50 -1.86
CA ALA A 29 -9.21 18.61 -0.41
C ALA A 29 -8.96 17.19 0.11
N ASP A 30 -7.91 17.00 0.91
CA ASP A 30 -7.50 15.70 1.46
C ASP A 30 -8.71 14.94 1.99
N ILE A 31 -9.28 14.07 1.16
CA ILE A 31 -10.20 13.04 1.63
C ILE A 31 -9.28 12.10 2.36
N GLN A 32 -9.10 12.31 3.67
CA GLN A 32 -8.49 11.30 4.51
C GLN A 32 -9.56 10.23 4.75
N PRO A 33 -9.52 9.08 4.04
CA PRO A 33 -10.57 8.07 4.16
C PRO A 33 -10.60 7.47 5.57
N PHE A 34 -9.50 7.60 6.30
CA PHE A 34 -9.35 7.14 7.67
C PHE A 34 -8.73 8.22 8.57
N PRO A 35 -8.94 8.13 9.88
CA PRO A 35 -8.23 8.97 10.85
C PRO A 35 -6.71 8.83 10.71
N ASP A 36 -5.96 9.92 10.94
CA ASP A 36 -4.51 9.97 10.78
C ASP A 36 -3.75 8.83 11.46
N GLU A 37 -4.19 8.39 12.64
CA GLU A 37 -3.54 7.30 13.37
C GLU A 37 -3.73 5.94 12.69
N VAL A 38 -4.86 5.72 12.03
CA VAL A 38 -5.12 4.52 11.22
C VAL A 38 -4.28 4.57 9.96
N THR A 39 -4.26 5.72 9.27
CA THR A 39 -3.44 5.92 8.06
C THR A 39 -1.95 5.73 8.34
N ARG A 40 -1.43 6.33 9.41
CA ARG A 40 -0.02 6.15 9.83
C ARG A 40 0.28 4.70 10.19
N TYR A 41 -0.62 4.03 10.91
CA TYR A 41 -0.45 2.61 11.21
C TYR A 41 -0.34 1.76 9.94
N MET A 42 -1.24 1.97 8.97
CA MET A 42 -1.22 1.24 7.70
C MET A 42 0.10 1.47 6.96
N VAL A 43 0.57 2.72 6.87
CA VAL A 43 1.85 3.04 6.22
C VAL A 43 3.04 2.36 6.90
N ASP A 44 3.15 2.48 8.23
CA ASP A 44 4.23 1.87 9.00
C ASP A 44 4.19 0.34 8.86
N ARG A 45 3.00 -0.25 8.96
CA ARG A 45 2.81 -1.69 8.96
C ARG A 45 3.00 -2.32 7.59
N ASP A 46 2.51 -1.69 6.53
CA ASP A 46 2.75 -2.13 5.15
C ASP A 46 4.26 -2.11 4.83
N SER A 47 4.98 -1.09 5.31
CA SER A 47 6.43 -1.01 5.15
C SER A 47 7.16 -2.11 5.94
N CYS A 48 6.73 -2.39 7.17
CA CYS A 48 7.20 -3.53 7.95
C CYS A 48 6.98 -4.86 7.20
N ASP A 49 5.76 -5.11 6.73
CA ASP A 49 5.38 -6.36 6.06
C ASP A 49 6.10 -6.52 4.71
N HIS A 50 6.41 -5.41 4.02
CA HIS A 50 7.30 -5.40 2.87
C HIS A 50 8.68 -5.96 3.24
N PHE A 51 9.38 -5.38 4.21
CA PHE A 51 10.73 -5.80 4.59
C PHE A 51 10.77 -7.23 5.15
N ARG A 52 9.75 -7.64 5.90
CA ARG A 52 9.63 -9.03 6.41
C ARG A 52 9.49 -10.06 5.30
N GLY A 53 8.97 -9.67 4.13
CA GLY A 53 8.81 -10.54 2.97
C GLY A 53 10.04 -10.60 2.06
N GLU A 54 11.09 -9.84 2.34
CA GLU A 54 12.29 -9.78 1.50
C GLU A 54 13.33 -10.86 1.86
N GLU A 55 14.04 -11.36 0.85
CA GLU A 55 15.14 -12.29 1.05
C GLU A 55 16.48 -11.56 1.26
N ALA A 56 17.26 -12.01 2.24
CA ALA A 56 18.64 -11.58 2.42
C ALA A 56 19.57 -12.46 1.58
N TYR A 57 20.16 -11.88 0.53
CA TYR A 57 21.11 -12.57 -0.35
C TYR A 57 22.57 -12.35 0.03
N ASP A 58 22.85 -11.40 0.93
CA ASP A 58 24.17 -11.14 1.49
C ASP A 58 24.07 -10.56 2.91
N PRO A 59 25.20 -10.47 3.66
CA PRO A 59 25.20 -9.97 5.04
C PRO A 59 24.83 -8.50 5.20
N GLU A 60 25.13 -7.64 4.21
CA GLU A 60 24.78 -6.22 4.26
C GLU A 60 23.27 -6.05 4.12
N ARG A 61 22.66 -6.79 3.18
CA ARG A 61 21.22 -6.84 3.00
C ARG A 61 20.52 -7.37 4.25
N LEU A 62 21.06 -8.43 4.87
CA LEU A 62 20.50 -8.96 6.11
C LEU A 62 20.45 -7.90 7.22
N ALA A 63 21.55 -7.18 7.46
CA ALA A 63 21.60 -6.13 8.47
C ALA A 63 20.60 -5.00 8.16
N TYR A 64 20.51 -4.57 6.91
CA TYR A 64 19.55 -3.54 6.49
C TYR A 64 18.10 -3.98 6.71
N LEU A 65 17.74 -5.22 6.35
CA LEU A 65 16.39 -5.74 6.60
C LEU A 65 16.09 -5.80 8.09
N GLN A 66 17.02 -6.29 8.91
CA GLN A 66 16.87 -6.38 10.36
C GLN A 66 16.64 -5.00 11.00
N ASP A 67 17.39 -3.98 10.59
CA ASP A 67 17.24 -2.61 11.10
C ASP A 67 15.87 -2.02 10.75
N ASN A 68 15.42 -2.18 9.51
CA ASN A 68 14.11 -1.66 9.08
C ASN A 68 12.95 -2.43 9.72
N ILE A 69 13.05 -3.76 9.85
CA ILE A 69 12.07 -4.58 10.56
C ILE A 69 12.00 -4.14 12.03
N ALA A 70 13.13 -3.95 12.70
CA ALA A 70 13.14 -3.49 14.09
C ALA A 70 12.51 -2.10 14.24
N ALA A 71 12.81 -1.17 13.32
CA ALA A 71 12.29 0.20 13.36
C ALA A 71 10.78 0.28 13.08
N LEU A 72 10.26 -0.54 12.16
CA LEU A 72 8.89 -0.41 11.66
C LEU A 72 7.92 -1.41 12.30
N CYS A 73 8.37 -2.61 12.64
CA CYS A 73 7.49 -3.67 13.15
C CYS A 73 7.28 -3.61 14.66
N THR A 74 8.22 -3.05 15.43
CA THR A 74 8.14 -3.06 16.89
C THR A 74 6.96 -2.25 17.41
N GLY A 75 6.12 -2.85 18.27
CA GLY A 75 4.92 -2.25 18.85
C GLY A 75 3.70 -2.16 17.91
N THR A 76 3.80 -2.64 16.68
CA THR A 76 2.68 -2.65 15.72
C THR A 76 1.57 -3.62 16.08
N ASP A 77 1.86 -4.74 16.75
CA ASP A 77 0.85 -5.70 17.21
C ASP A 77 -0.04 -5.07 18.30
N ALA A 78 0.60 -4.41 19.28
CA ALA A 78 -0.11 -3.68 20.33
C ALA A 78 -0.90 -2.50 19.74
N ARG A 79 -0.34 -1.79 18.76
CA ARG A 79 -1.00 -0.67 18.07
C ARG A 79 -2.22 -1.15 17.27
N LEU A 80 -2.15 -2.29 16.59
CA LEU A 80 -3.27 -2.89 15.86
C LEU A 80 -4.43 -3.21 16.81
N ALA A 81 -4.13 -3.88 17.93
CA ALA A 81 -5.12 -4.21 18.95
C ALA A 81 -5.81 -2.95 19.50
N LEU A 82 -5.02 -1.90 19.78
CA LEU A 82 -5.55 -0.62 20.25
C LEU A 82 -6.46 0.05 19.21
N LEU A 83 -6.06 0.08 17.94
CA LEU A 83 -6.85 0.70 16.88
C LEU A 83 -8.15 -0.05 16.63
N ARG A 84 -8.11 -1.38 16.58
CA ARG A 84 -9.32 -2.21 16.44
C ARG A 84 -10.28 -2.03 17.62
N HIS A 85 -9.76 -1.91 18.83
CA HIS A 85 -10.58 -1.60 20.00
C HIS A 85 -11.20 -0.19 19.91
N ARG A 86 -10.38 0.84 19.62
CA ARG A 86 -10.82 2.23 19.54
C ARG A 86 -11.90 2.44 18.46
N TYR A 87 -11.75 1.78 17.31
CA TYR A 87 -12.62 1.93 16.15
C TYR A 87 -13.61 0.77 15.97
N ALA A 88 -13.90 0.01 17.02
CA ALA A 88 -14.76 -1.18 16.97
C ALA A 88 -16.16 -0.95 16.35
N HIS A 89 -16.66 0.28 16.43
CA HIS A 89 -17.97 0.68 15.87
C HIS A 89 -17.88 1.44 14.54
N VAL A 90 -16.71 1.45 13.89
CA VAL A 90 -16.49 2.08 12.58
C VAL A 90 -16.16 0.98 11.57
N PRO A 91 -17.17 0.43 10.86
CA PRO A 91 -16.98 -0.74 9.99
C PRO A 91 -15.91 -0.55 8.92
N ALA A 92 -15.78 0.67 8.37
CA ALA A 92 -14.76 1.00 7.37
C ALA A 92 -13.34 0.82 7.90
N VAL A 93 -13.05 1.26 9.14
CA VAL A 93 -11.73 1.11 9.76
C VAL A 93 -11.46 -0.35 10.11
N ILE A 94 -12.43 -1.05 10.68
CA ILE A 94 -12.27 -2.48 11.00
C ILE A 94 -12.01 -3.30 9.74
N SER A 95 -12.74 -3.01 8.65
CA SER A 95 -12.51 -3.66 7.36
C SER A 95 -11.07 -3.39 6.86
N ALA A 96 -10.61 -2.14 6.93
CA ALA A 96 -9.25 -1.79 6.50
C ALA A 96 -8.16 -2.48 7.34
N LEU A 97 -8.37 -2.60 8.66
CA LEU A 97 -7.42 -3.22 9.58
C LEU A 97 -7.49 -4.75 9.62
N SER A 98 -8.49 -5.38 8.98
CA SER A 98 -8.74 -6.82 9.10
C SER A 98 -7.68 -7.70 8.41
N GLY A 99 -6.95 -7.14 7.44
CA GLY A 99 -5.92 -7.86 6.69
C GLY A 99 -4.59 -8.03 7.42
N TYR A 100 -4.36 -7.28 8.50
CA TYR A 100 -3.10 -7.35 9.25
C TYR A 100 -3.10 -8.50 10.26
N ASP A 101 -1.98 -9.22 10.31
CA ASP A 101 -1.70 -10.26 11.30
C ASP A 101 -1.56 -9.66 12.71
N ASP A 102 -2.17 -10.33 13.69
CA ASP A 102 -2.20 -9.93 15.10
C ASP A 102 -0.86 -10.10 15.81
N ARG A 103 0.02 -10.98 15.28
CA ARG A 103 1.23 -11.42 15.98
C ARG A 103 2.40 -11.60 15.04
N ILE A 104 3.10 -10.51 14.74
CA ILE A 104 4.34 -10.57 13.96
C ILE A 104 5.58 -10.32 14.81
N GLU A 105 5.40 -9.72 15.98
CA GLU A 105 6.48 -9.43 16.92
C GLU A 105 6.79 -10.67 17.76
N GLY A 106 8.07 -10.89 18.07
CA GLY A 106 8.52 -12.04 18.86
C GLY A 106 8.93 -13.27 18.04
N ASN A 107 8.73 -13.23 16.71
CA ASN A 107 9.31 -14.21 15.78
C ASN A 107 10.71 -13.75 15.34
N ALA A 108 11.55 -13.31 16.28
CA ALA A 108 12.95 -12.97 16.03
C ALA A 108 13.80 -14.25 16.01
N SER A 109 13.47 -15.14 15.07
CA SER A 109 14.27 -16.32 14.78
C SER A 109 14.02 -16.71 13.34
N GLN A 110 14.77 -16.08 12.44
CA GLN A 110 15.35 -16.68 11.24
C GLN A 110 16.50 -15.79 10.79
#